data_AF-A0A7J7CFX3-F1
#
_entry.id   AF-A0A7J7CFX3-F1
#
_cell.length_a   1.000
_cell.length_b   1.000
_cell.length_c   1.000
_cell.angle_alpha   90.00
_cell.angle_beta   90.00
_cell.angle_gamma   90.00
#
_symmetry.space_group_name_H-M   'P 1'
#
loop_
_entity.id
_entity.type
_entity.pdbx_description
1 polymer ?
#
loop_
_entity_poly.entity_id
_entity_poly.type
_entity_poly.pdbx_seq_one_letter_code
_entity_poly.pdbx_strand_id
1 'polypeptide(L)'
;MEDIEDLLVGSGGGGVPPGFRLPLNAVGVKPKKNRNKPNLSEDKRPQINDLLAPPSSKIPGTETIYIKTFGCSHNQSDSEYMGGQLSAFGYALTENSDEADLWLINTCTVKSPSQSAMDTLISKCKLAKKPLVVAGCVPQGSRNLKELDGVSIVGVQQIDRVVEVVEETLKGHEVRLLNRKTLPALDLPKVRKNKFVEILPINVGCLGACTYCKTKHARGHLGSYTIESLVGRVKTVIADGVKEIWLSSEDTGAYGRDIGVNLPTLLNAIVTELPPDGSTMLRIGMTNPPFILEHLKEIAEVLRHPCVYSFLHVPVQSGSDAVLSAMNREYTIAKFRTVVDTLTELVPGMQIATDIICGFPGETDDDFSQTVSLIKEYRFPQVHISQFYPRPGTPAARMKKVPSTIVKKRSRELTCVFEAFTPYDGMEGRLERVWITDIATDGIHLVGHTKGYVQVLIIAPESMLGASAIVKITSVGRWSVFGEVIETLNQIKRRTASEKRMSAQEKHSLWSEEYKTSACVKEPESCTCVSGSCGAEINGERAISQGEVVLKDRNQGNLFAWLVRKRKTQVHKRVEDGLASGSEEKHEWDRGAIGQWGVIDKALLGGMLFSLFTVVVLLIYPSFSTLPSN
;
A
#
# COMPACT_ATOMS: atom_id res chain seq x y z
N MET A 1 35.37 1.74 13.95
CA MET A 1 36.33 0.70 13.54
C MET A 1 35.86 0.25 12.19
N GLU A 2 36.60 0.65 11.18
CA GLU A 2 36.19 0.65 9.78
C GLU A 2 37.09 -0.34 9.06
N ASP A 3 36.50 -1.34 8.42
CA ASP A 3 37.25 -2.34 7.67
C ASP A 3 37.29 -1.90 6.20
N ILE A 4 38.47 -1.46 5.77
CA ILE A 4 38.78 -1.05 4.40
C ILE A 4 39.03 -2.30 3.57
N GLU A 5 38.14 -2.61 2.62
CA GLU A 5 38.43 -3.59 1.56
C GLU A 5 37.66 -3.33 0.24
N ASP A 6 37.37 -2.05 -0.05
CA ASP A 6 36.85 -1.60 -1.36
C ASP A 6 38.00 -1.13 -2.27
N LEU A 7 38.51 -2.01 -3.14
CA LEU A 7 39.29 -1.68 -4.34
C LEU A 7 39.39 -2.89 -5.29
N LEU A 8 39.42 -2.63 -6.60
CA LEU A 8 39.57 -3.61 -7.70
C LEU A 8 38.38 -4.58 -7.95
N VAL A 9 37.37 -4.14 -8.72
CA VAL A 9 37.14 -4.56 -10.13
C VAL A 9 36.37 -3.42 -10.82
N GLY A 10 36.72 -3.10 -12.08
CA GLY A 10 36.24 -1.90 -12.77
C GLY A 10 35.07 -2.09 -13.76
N SER A 11 34.46 -0.95 -14.08
CA SER A 11 33.79 -0.57 -15.34
C SER A 11 33.22 -1.68 -16.26
N GLY A 12 31.88 -1.80 -16.27
CA GLY A 12 31.15 -2.63 -17.23
C GLY A 12 29.67 -2.26 -17.32
N GLY A 13 29.36 -1.12 -17.97
CA GLY A 13 27.98 -0.68 -18.18
C GLY A 13 27.31 -1.40 -19.36
N GLY A 14 26.31 -2.22 -19.08
CA GLY A 14 25.50 -2.90 -20.11
C GLY A 14 24.53 -3.89 -19.49
N GLY A 15 23.23 -3.79 -19.83
CA GLY A 15 22.22 -4.74 -19.39
C GLY A 15 22.40 -6.10 -20.07
N VAL A 16 22.39 -7.19 -19.29
CA VAL A 16 22.48 -8.56 -19.81
C VAL A 16 21.10 -9.01 -20.30
N PRO A 17 20.95 -9.57 -21.52
CA PRO A 17 19.67 -10.10 -21.98
C PRO A 17 19.13 -11.26 -21.12
N PRO A 18 17.81 -11.44 -21.01
CA PRO A 18 17.21 -12.59 -20.34
C PRO A 18 17.74 -13.93 -20.92
N GLY A 19 18.09 -14.86 -20.03
CA GLY A 19 18.53 -16.22 -20.39
C GLY A 19 20.03 -16.49 -20.30
N PHE A 20 20.88 -15.49 -20.04
CA PHE A 20 22.33 -15.73 -19.91
C PHE A 20 22.71 -16.25 -18.50
N ARG A 21 23.26 -17.47 -18.43
CA ARG A 21 23.77 -18.05 -17.16
C ARG A 21 25.08 -17.39 -16.75
N LEU A 22 25.07 -16.59 -15.68
CA LEU A 22 26.27 -15.99 -15.09
C LEU A 22 27.11 -17.05 -14.34
N PRO A 23 28.46 -16.93 -14.33
CA PRO A 23 29.33 -17.83 -13.59
C PRO A 23 29.25 -17.60 -12.07
N LEU A 24 29.17 -18.69 -11.30
CA LEU A 24 28.79 -18.74 -9.88
C LEU A 24 29.76 -18.10 -8.87
N ASN A 25 30.86 -17.49 -9.30
CA ASN A 25 31.99 -17.10 -8.43
C ASN A 25 31.74 -15.91 -7.48
N ALA A 26 30.50 -15.40 -7.41
CA ALA A 26 30.11 -14.24 -6.58
C ALA A 26 29.07 -14.59 -5.49
N VAL A 27 28.92 -15.87 -5.13
CA VAL A 27 27.89 -16.35 -4.18
C VAL A 27 28.48 -17.27 -3.13
N GLY A 28 28.21 -16.99 -1.85
CA GLY A 28 28.60 -17.82 -0.71
C GLY A 28 27.70 -19.07 -0.57
N VAL A 29 27.86 -20.04 -1.48
CA VAL A 29 27.12 -21.31 -1.47
C VAL A 29 27.61 -22.21 -0.32
N LYS A 30 26.68 -22.71 0.52
CA LYS A 30 27.00 -23.73 1.53
C LYS A 30 26.37 -25.08 1.18
N PRO A 31 27.14 -26.05 0.64
CA PRO A 31 26.64 -27.40 0.42
C PRO A 31 26.40 -28.13 1.76
N LYS A 32 25.27 -28.81 1.86
CA LYS A 32 24.79 -29.48 3.08
C LYS A 32 25.62 -30.73 3.39
N LYS A 33 26.60 -30.61 4.29
CA LYS A 33 27.47 -31.74 4.71
C LYS A 33 26.65 -32.87 5.33
N ASN A 34 26.50 -33.97 4.59
CA ASN A 34 25.78 -35.16 5.03
C ASN A 34 26.62 -35.94 6.07
N ARG A 35 26.42 -35.66 7.35
CA ARG A 35 27.06 -36.41 8.45
C ARG A 35 26.30 -37.71 8.72
N ASN A 36 26.74 -38.79 8.07
CA ASN A 36 26.88 -40.14 8.65
C ASN A 36 27.44 -41.11 7.61
N LYS A 37 28.59 -41.72 7.92
CA LYS A 37 29.04 -43.00 7.33
C LYS A 37 29.19 -43.99 8.49
N PRO A 38 28.38 -45.05 8.58
CA PRO A 38 28.76 -46.23 9.36
C PRO A 38 29.88 -46.99 8.63
N ASN A 39 30.64 -47.80 9.37
CA ASN A 39 31.68 -48.64 8.80
C ASN A 39 31.09 -49.82 8.02
N LEU A 40 31.88 -50.35 7.09
CA LEU A 40 31.58 -51.59 6.37
C LEU A 40 31.72 -52.79 7.31
N SER A 41 30.71 -53.65 7.32
CA SER A 41 30.80 -55.05 7.77
C SER A 41 29.90 -55.89 6.85
N GLU A 42 30.48 -56.87 6.18
CA GLU A 42 29.74 -57.78 5.31
C GLU A 42 28.90 -58.75 6.16
N ASP A 43 27.58 -58.76 5.97
CA ASP A 43 26.85 -59.90 5.41
C ASP A 43 25.36 -59.52 5.18
N LYS A 44 24.58 -60.41 4.56
CA LYS A 44 23.15 -60.36 4.21
C LYS A 44 22.81 -59.41 3.06
N ARG A 45 22.51 -60.00 1.91
CA ARG A 45 21.89 -59.31 0.75
C ARG A 45 20.43 -58.94 1.07
N PRO A 46 20.03 -57.65 1.04
CA PRO A 46 18.63 -57.26 0.94
C PRO A 46 18.11 -57.55 -0.48
N GLN A 47 16.80 -57.68 -0.66
CA GLN A 47 16.20 -57.91 -1.97
C GLN A 47 16.18 -56.62 -2.79
N ILE A 48 16.51 -56.73 -4.09
CA ILE A 48 16.40 -55.61 -5.04
C ILE A 48 14.92 -55.45 -5.41
N ASN A 49 14.23 -54.49 -4.80
CA ASN A 49 12.93 -53.98 -5.26
C ASN A 49 12.55 -52.58 -4.73
N ASP A 50 13.10 -52.13 -3.59
CA ASP A 50 12.76 -50.83 -2.96
C ASP A 50 13.47 -49.59 -3.56
N LEU A 51 14.05 -49.71 -4.77
CA LEU A 51 14.76 -48.61 -5.46
C LEU A 51 13.95 -47.97 -6.61
N LEU A 52 12.64 -48.21 -6.66
CA LEU A 52 11.73 -47.69 -7.70
C LEU A 52 10.62 -46.77 -7.16
N ALA A 53 10.96 -45.92 -6.18
CA ALA A 53 10.35 -44.60 -6.14
C ALA A 53 10.96 -43.77 -7.28
N PRO A 54 10.20 -43.40 -8.34
CA PRO A 54 10.78 -42.65 -9.44
C PRO A 54 11.27 -41.28 -8.96
N PRO A 55 12.46 -40.81 -9.37
CA PRO A 55 12.82 -39.41 -9.16
C PRO A 55 11.74 -38.55 -9.83
N SER A 56 11.20 -37.57 -9.08
CA SER A 56 10.06 -36.77 -9.53
C SER A 56 10.36 -36.16 -10.90
N SER A 57 9.60 -36.56 -11.92
CA SER A 57 9.84 -36.25 -13.34
C SER A 57 9.43 -34.82 -13.71
N LYS A 58 9.89 -33.85 -12.92
CA LYS A 58 9.77 -32.43 -13.20
C LYS A 58 10.95 -32.02 -14.08
N ILE A 59 10.64 -31.30 -15.16
CA ILE A 59 11.65 -30.75 -16.05
C ILE A 59 12.20 -29.51 -15.34
N PRO A 60 13.51 -29.38 -15.09
CA PRO A 60 14.06 -28.22 -14.38
C PRO A 60 13.64 -26.91 -15.05
N GLY A 61 13.00 -26.02 -14.28
CA GLY A 61 12.34 -24.81 -14.79
C GLY A 61 10.81 -24.92 -14.95
N THR A 62 10.20 -26.04 -14.55
CA THR A 62 8.71 -26.24 -14.54
C THR A 62 8.12 -26.31 -13.13
N GLU A 63 8.94 -26.09 -12.11
CA GLU A 63 8.56 -26.10 -10.70
C GLU A 63 7.56 -24.97 -10.35
N THR A 64 6.64 -25.27 -9.44
CA THR A 64 5.60 -24.34 -8.98
C THR A 64 6.08 -23.55 -7.75
N ILE A 65 5.90 -22.23 -7.74
CA ILE A 65 6.37 -21.34 -6.67
C ILE A 65 5.20 -20.66 -5.95
N TYR A 66 5.15 -20.81 -4.63
CA TYR A 66 4.23 -20.09 -3.75
C TYR A 66 4.89 -18.85 -3.18
N ILE A 67 4.37 -17.66 -3.49
CA ILE A 67 4.88 -16.38 -2.98
C ILE A 67 3.99 -15.87 -1.85
N LYS A 68 4.45 -15.94 -0.60
CA LYS A 68 3.74 -15.34 0.54
C LYS A 68 4.36 -14.02 0.97
N THR A 69 3.59 -12.94 0.83
CA THR A 69 4.03 -11.59 1.22
C THR A 69 3.45 -11.16 2.56
N PHE A 70 4.30 -10.62 3.43
CA PHE A 70 3.93 -9.89 4.64
C PHE A 70 4.53 -8.48 4.60
N GLY A 71 3.74 -7.42 4.85
CA GLY A 71 4.27 -6.08 5.05
C GLY A 71 3.43 -4.92 4.53
N CYS A 72 4.13 -3.85 4.14
CA CYS A 72 3.60 -2.66 3.51
C CYS A 72 3.56 -2.80 1.97
N SER A 73 3.09 -1.76 1.26
CA SER A 73 3.09 -1.70 -0.20
C SER A 73 4.48 -1.89 -0.81
N HIS A 74 5.56 -1.39 -0.19
CA HIS A 74 6.93 -1.63 -0.66
C HIS A 74 7.26 -3.14 -0.69
N ASN A 75 6.94 -3.88 0.38
CA ASN A 75 7.08 -5.34 0.41
C ASN A 75 6.17 -6.05 -0.62
N GLN A 76 5.03 -5.48 -0.98
CA GLN A 76 4.19 -6.00 -2.06
C GLN A 76 4.88 -5.80 -3.42
N SER A 77 5.35 -4.60 -3.74
CA SER A 77 6.11 -4.34 -4.97
C SER A 77 7.38 -5.20 -5.08
N ASP A 78 8.11 -5.42 -3.98
CA ASP A 78 9.27 -6.32 -3.95
C ASP A 78 8.86 -7.74 -4.42
N SER A 79 7.71 -8.25 -3.94
CA SER A 79 7.18 -9.56 -4.34
C SER A 79 6.67 -9.59 -5.78
N GLU A 80 6.07 -8.51 -6.27
CA GLU A 80 5.60 -8.40 -7.66
C GLU A 80 6.77 -8.43 -8.65
N TYR A 81 7.88 -7.74 -8.31
CA TYR A 81 9.13 -7.82 -9.07
C TYR A 81 9.79 -9.20 -8.96
N MET A 82 9.77 -9.84 -7.78
CA MET A 82 10.32 -11.20 -7.64
C MET A 82 9.50 -12.23 -8.44
N GLY A 83 8.17 -12.20 -8.33
CA GLY A 83 7.28 -13.08 -9.10
C GLY A 83 7.36 -12.82 -10.60
N GLY A 84 7.50 -11.56 -11.02
CA GLY A 84 7.67 -11.21 -12.43
C GLY A 84 8.95 -11.78 -13.05
N GLN A 85 10.08 -11.71 -12.34
CA GLN A 85 11.34 -12.32 -12.81
C GLN A 85 11.26 -13.85 -12.86
N LEU A 86 10.65 -14.48 -11.85
CA LEU A 86 10.47 -15.94 -11.82
C LEU A 86 9.56 -16.43 -12.96
N SER A 87 8.46 -15.71 -13.22
CA SER A 87 7.56 -15.97 -14.35
C SER A 87 8.26 -15.74 -15.70
N ALA A 88 9.03 -14.66 -15.85
CA ALA A 88 9.81 -14.39 -17.05
C ALA A 88 10.95 -15.41 -17.31
N PHE A 89 11.40 -16.12 -16.27
CA PHE A 89 12.35 -17.24 -16.40
C PHE A 89 11.67 -18.58 -16.73
N GLY A 90 10.36 -18.71 -16.48
CA GLY A 90 9.54 -19.87 -16.85
C GLY A 90 8.76 -20.53 -15.70
N TYR A 91 9.00 -20.15 -14.44
CA TYR A 91 8.35 -20.78 -13.29
C TYR A 91 6.86 -20.41 -13.19
N ALA A 92 6.02 -21.41 -12.88
CA ALA A 92 4.60 -21.20 -12.62
C ALA A 92 4.39 -20.68 -11.18
N LEU A 93 3.72 -19.53 -11.03
CA LEU A 93 3.29 -19.02 -9.72
C LEU A 93 1.96 -19.65 -9.31
N THR A 94 1.81 -20.01 -8.03
CA THR A 94 0.54 -20.50 -7.46
C THR A 94 0.21 -19.82 -6.14
N GLU A 95 -1.08 -19.67 -5.84
CA GLU A 95 -1.60 -19.24 -4.54
C GLU A 95 -1.83 -20.43 -3.58
N ASN A 96 -1.77 -21.68 -4.07
CA ASN A 96 -1.86 -22.87 -3.22
C ASN A 96 -0.47 -23.28 -2.71
N SER A 97 -0.23 -23.09 -1.40
CA SER A 97 1.03 -23.47 -0.75
C SER A 97 1.33 -24.98 -0.82
N ASP A 98 0.30 -25.81 -0.91
CA ASP A 98 0.45 -27.24 -0.75
C ASP A 98 0.77 -27.92 -2.10
N GLU A 99 0.40 -27.30 -3.23
CA GLU A 99 0.83 -27.66 -4.60
C GLU A 99 2.24 -27.18 -4.98
N ALA A 100 2.76 -26.13 -4.33
CA ALA A 100 4.04 -25.52 -4.70
C ALA A 100 5.27 -26.38 -4.38
N ASP A 101 6.24 -26.46 -5.30
CA ASP A 101 7.55 -27.07 -5.06
C ASP A 101 8.42 -26.22 -4.13
N LEU A 102 8.44 -24.89 -4.33
CA LEU A 102 9.23 -23.96 -3.53
C LEU A 102 8.36 -22.86 -2.93
N TRP A 103 8.65 -22.50 -1.67
CA TRP A 103 8.02 -21.36 -1.01
C TRP A 103 8.98 -20.18 -0.98
N LEU A 104 8.51 -19.01 -1.41
CA LEU A 104 9.18 -17.72 -1.26
C LEU A 104 8.37 -16.86 -0.29
N ILE A 105 8.90 -16.67 0.91
CA ILE A 105 8.24 -15.87 1.95
C ILE A 105 8.90 -14.49 2.01
N ASN A 106 8.23 -13.44 1.53
CA ASN A 106 8.70 -12.06 1.65
C ASN A 106 8.20 -11.42 2.96
N THR A 107 9.11 -10.80 3.71
CA THR A 107 8.95 -10.54 5.14
C THR A 107 9.05 -9.06 5.52
N CYS A 108 8.36 -8.68 6.60
CA CYS A 108 8.36 -7.33 7.13
C CYS A 108 8.78 -7.26 8.60
N THR A 109 9.71 -6.35 8.91
CA THR A 109 10.26 -6.16 10.27
C THR A 109 9.48 -5.14 11.11
N VAL A 110 8.47 -4.48 10.54
CA VAL A 110 7.79 -3.31 11.12
C VAL A 110 6.70 -3.69 12.14
N LYS A 111 5.96 -4.79 11.93
CA LYS A 111 4.88 -5.26 12.82
C LYS A 111 5.21 -6.66 13.34
N SER A 112 5.20 -6.84 14.66
CA SER A 112 5.64 -8.10 15.29
C SER A 112 4.69 -9.29 15.09
N PRO A 113 3.35 -9.13 15.06
CA PRO A 113 2.45 -10.21 14.67
C PRO A 113 2.74 -10.77 13.26
N SER A 114 3.17 -9.91 12.32
CA SER A 114 3.59 -10.34 10.98
C SER A 114 4.87 -11.18 11.00
N GLN A 115 5.79 -10.91 11.94
CA GLN A 115 6.95 -11.76 12.16
C GLN A 115 6.55 -13.11 12.75
N SER A 116 5.70 -13.15 13.79
CA SER A 116 5.25 -14.43 14.38
C SER A 116 4.44 -15.31 13.40
N ALA A 117 3.67 -14.70 12.50
CA ALA A 117 3.00 -15.41 11.40
C ALA A 117 4.01 -15.99 10.39
N MET A 118 5.08 -15.24 10.09
CA MET A 118 6.20 -15.69 9.26
C MET A 118 6.98 -16.84 9.94
N ASP A 119 7.31 -16.73 11.23
CA ASP A 119 8.01 -17.77 12.00
C ASP A 119 7.21 -19.09 11.98
N THR A 120 5.89 -19.00 12.11
CA THR A 120 4.95 -20.13 12.00
C THR A 120 4.97 -20.75 10.59
N LEU A 121 4.96 -19.94 9.54
CA LEU A 121 4.94 -20.40 8.15
C LEU A 121 6.27 -21.04 7.72
N ILE A 122 7.40 -20.45 8.13
CA ILE A 122 8.74 -21.03 7.98
C ILE A 122 8.80 -22.41 8.66
N SER A 123 8.19 -22.53 9.86
CA SER A 123 8.11 -23.80 10.58
C SER A 123 7.25 -24.84 9.86
N LYS A 124 6.06 -24.48 9.32
CA LYS A 124 5.25 -25.39 8.46
C LYS A 124 6.07 -25.86 7.26
N CYS A 125 6.78 -24.96 6.58
CA CYS A 125 7.59 -25.27 5.40
C CYS A 125 8.73 -26.25 5.71
N LYS A 126 9.49 -25.99 6.78
CA LYS A 126 10.58 -26.86 7.26
C LYS A 126 10.09 -28.25 7.65
N LEU A 127 8.94 -28.36 8.31
CA LEU A 127 8.31 -29.65 8.65
C LEU A 127 7.85 -30.41 7.39
N ALA A 128 7.30 -29.71 6.39
CA ALA A 128 6.96 -30.27 5.09
C ALA A 128 8.17 -30.60 4.20
N LYS A 129 9.40 -30.28 4.65
CA LYS A 129 10.68 -30.48 3.93
C LYS A 129 10.74 -29.81 2.53
N LYS A 130 9.89 -28.82 2.26
CA LYS A 130 9.90 -28.09 0.98
C LYS A 130 11.10 -27.13 0.89
N PRO A 131 11.71 -26.96 -0.30
CA PRO A 131 12.57 -25.83 -0.63
C PRO A 131 11.98 -24.48 -0.18
N LEU A 132 12.79 -23.65 0.48
CA LEU A 132 12.36 -22.40 1.11
C LEU A 132 13.36 -21.26 0.88
N VAL A 133 12.85 -20.16 0.33
CA VAL A 133 13.53 -18.86 0.24
C VAL A 133 12.80 -17.87 1.15
N VAL A 134 13.54 -17.15 2.01
CA VAL A 134 13.01 -16.07 2.84
C VAL A 134 13.59 -14.75 2.38
N ALA A 135 12.70 -13.86 1.94
CA ALA A 135 13.04 -12.57 1.35
C ALA A 135 12.69 -11.39 2.27
N GLY A 136 13.24 -10.21 1.96
CA GLY A 136 12.74 -8.94 2.48
C GLY A 136 13.37 -8.44 3.79
N CYS A 137 12.58 -7.73 4.60
CA CYS A 137 13.11 -6.87 5.66
C CYS A 137 13.63 -7.63 6.89
N VAL A 138 13.04 -8.79 7.22
CA VAL A 138 13.44 -9.56 8.41
C VAL A 138 14.84 -10.17 8.27
N PRO A 139 15.19 -10.94 7.21
CA PRO A 139 16.53 -11.49 7.08
C PRO A 139 17.59 -10.39 6.92
N GLN A 140 17.28 -9.30 6.23
CA GLN A 140 18.23 -8.19 6.05
C GLN A 140 18.54 -7.45 7.36
N GLY A 141 17.51 -7.13 8.16
CA GLY A 141 17.62 -6.37 9.43
C GLY A 141 17.75 -7.21 10.71
N SER A 142 17.73 -8.55 10.61
CA SER A 142 17.84 -9.49 11.74
C SER A 142 18.52 -10.80 11.32
N ARG A 143 19.71 -10.69 10.71
CA ARG A 143 20.46 -11.78 10.02
C ARG A 143 20.69 -13.06 10.82
N ASN A 144 20.70 -12.98 12.15
CA ASN A 144 21.08 -14.08 13.07
C ASN A 144 19.86 -14.67 13.83
N LEU A 145 18.67 -14.62 13.23
CA LEU A 145 17.48 -15.32 13.74
C LEU A 145 17.58 -16.82 13.46
N LYS A 146 17.34 -17.67 14.48
CA LYS A 146 17.44 -19.15 14.39
C LYS A 146 16.43 -19.73 13.41
N GLU A 147 15.31 -19.03 13.25
CA GLU A 147 14.23 -19.32 12.33
C GLU A 147 14.75 -19.33 10.87
N LEU A 148 15.83 -18.58 10.59
CA LEU A 148 16.51 -18.49 9.30
C LEU A 148 17.69 -19.47 9.14
N ASP A 149 17.97 -20.37 10.09
CA ASP A 149 19.01 -21.38 9.95
C ASP A 149 18.58 -22.48 8.95
N GLY A 150 19.43 -22.85 8.00
CA GLY A 150 19.10 -23.86 6.98
C GLY A 150 18.08 -23.37 5.93
N VAL A 151 18.09 -22.07 5.61
CA VAL A 151 17.13 -21.41 4.71
C VAL A 151 17.86 -20.46 3.77
N SER A 152 17.49 -20.45 2.49
CA SER A 152 18.04 -19.50 1.51
C SER A 152 17.41 -18.11 1.64
N ILE A 153 18.19 -17.07 1.35
CA ILE A 153 17.87 -15.69 1.73
C ILE A 153 18.11 -14.70 0.59
N VAL A 154 17.11 -13.83 0.36
CA VAL A 154 17.16 -12.67 -0.55
C VAL A 154 16.93 -11.38 0.26
N GLY A 155 17.91 -10.50 0.35
CA GLY A 155 17.72 -9.19 0.97
C GLY A 155 16.92 -8.21 0.09
N VAL A 156 16.50 -7.09 0.68
CA VAL A 156 15.68 -6.04 0.03
C VAL A 156 16.38 -5.28 -1.11
N GLN A 157 17.69 -5.46 -1.31
CA GLN A 157 18.48 -4.84 -2.40
C GLN A 157 19.04 -5.89 -3.36
N GLN A 158 18.47 -7.10 -3.35
CA GLN A 158 18.94 -8.28 -4.10
C GLN A 158 17.77 -9.00 -4.80
N ILE A 159 16.62 -8.33 -4.92
CA ILE A 159 15.41 -8.87 -5.56
C ILE A 159 15.59 -9.10 -7.06
N ASP A 160 16.55 -8.42 -7.68
CA ASP A 160 17.08 -8.59 -9.05
C ASP A 160 17.78 -9.94 -9.28
N ARG A 161 18.09 -10.67 -8.20
CA ARG A 161 18.81 -11.97 -8.23
C ARG A 161 17.98 -13.11 -7.64
N VAL A 162 16.67 -12.92 -7.51
CA VAL A 162 15.77 -13.93 -6.92
C VAL A 162 15.82 -15.27 -7.65
N VAL A 163 15.95 -15.24 -8.97
CA VAL A 163 15.99 -16.44 -9.83
C VAL A 163 17.19 -17.33 -9.48
N GLU A 164 18.37 -16.73 -9.28
CA GLU A 164 19.58 -17.46 -8.87
C GLU A 164 19.39 -18.17 -7.53
N VAL A 165 18.74 -17.50 -6.57
CA VAL A 165 18.52 -18.07 -5.23
C VAL A 165 17.48 -19.18 -5.28
N VAL A 166 16.42 -19.05 -6.08
CA VAL A 166 15.42 -20.11 -6.30
C VAL A 166 16.06 -21.33 -6.96
N GLU A 167 16.78 -21.16 -8.07
CA GLU A 167 17.51 -22.21 -8.80
C GLU A 167 18.42 -23.04 -7.87
N GLU A 168 19.25 -22.39 -7.07
CA GLU A 168 20.17 -23.07 -6.16
C GLU A 168 19.45 -23.71 -4.96
N THR A 169 18.32 -23.14 -4.51
CA THR A 169 17.52 -23.71 -3.42
C THR A 169 16.76 -24.97 -3.86
N LEU A 170 16.29 -25.02 -5.12
CA LEU A 170 15.71 -26.23 -5.73
C LEU A 170 16.75 -27.36 -5.84
N LYS A 171 18.02 -27.03 -6.10
CA LYS A 171 19.16 -27.98 -6.07
C LYS A 171 19.56 -28.41 -4.65
N GLY A 172 18.92 -27.87 -3.62
CA GLY A 172 19.18 -28.20 -2.21
C GLY A 172 20.36 -27.46 -1.57
N HIS A 173 20.86 -26.39 -2.20
CA HIS A 173 21.89 -25.52 -1.64
C HIS A 173 21.29 -24.44 -0.72
N GLU A 174 22.04 -24.00 0.29
CA GLU A 174 21.73 -22.78 1.03
C GLU A 174 22.51 -21.60 0.43
N VAL A 175 21.79 -20.57 0.00
CA VAL A 175 22.33 -19.34 -0.58
C VAL A 175 21.87 -18.13 0.22
N ARG A 176 22.76 -17.16 0.51
CA ARG A 176 22.41 -15.91 1.21
C ARG A 176 22.92 -14.68 0.45
N LEU A 177 22.00 -13.91 -0.15
CA LEU A 177 22.31 -12.64 -0.81
C LEU A 177 21.90 -11.47 0.09
N LEU A 178 22.88 -10.84 0.76
CA LEU A 178 22.68 -9.79 1.78
C LEU A 178 23.63 -8.58 1.60
N ASN A 179 24.42 -8.55 0.52
CA ASN A 179 25.47 -7.57 0.26
C ASN A 179 24.88 -6.28 -0.33
N ARG A 180 25.06 -5.13 0.35
CA ARG A 180 24.52 -3.84 -0.09
C ARG A 180 24.96 -3.52 -1.51
N LYS A 181 24.04 -3.03 -2.33
CA LYS A 181 24.22 -2.68 -3.73
C LYS A 181 23.45 -1.40 -4.07
N THR A 182 23.62 -0.94 -5.30
CA THR A 182 22.74 0.02 -5.98
C THR A 182 21.26 -0.37 -5.91
N LEU A 183 20.37 0.58 -6.21
CA LEU A 183 18.93 0.32 -6.29
C LEU A 183 18.62 -0.74 -7.38
N PRO A 184 17.64 -1.65 -7.17
CA PRO A 184 17.11 -2.51 -8.22
C PRO A 184 16.49 -1.69 -9.36
N ALA A 185 16.56 -2.16 -10.60
CA ALA A 185 16.03 -1.40 -11.73
C ALA A 185 14.48 -1.40 -11.77
N LEU A 186 13.86 -0.28 -12.13
CA LEU A 186 12.39 -0.11 -12.12
C LEU A 186 11.67 -0.81 -13.28
N ASP A 187 12.41 -1.17 -14.33
CA ASP A 187 11.99 -1.91 -15.52
C ASP A 187 12.09 -3.44 -15.38
N LEU A 188 12.52 -3.94 -14.20
CA LEU A 188 12.47 -5.37 -13.88
C LEU A 188 11.08 -5.97 -14.17
N PRO A 189 11.01 -7.21 -14.71
CA PRO A 189 9.73 -7.90 -14.93
C PRO A 189 8.89 -7.96 -13.66
N LYS A 190 7.60 -7.60 -13.77
CA LYS A 190 6.70 -7.41 -12.62
C LYS A 190 5.34 -8.07 -12.88
N VAL A 191 4.96 -9.03 -12.05
CA VAL A 191 3.60 -9.60 -12.02
C VAL A 191 2.84 -8.92 -10.90
N ARG A 192 1.95 -7.98 -11.27
CA ARG A 192 1.10 -7.24 -10.33
C ARG A 192 0.07 -8.17 -9.70
N LYS A 193 -0.17 -8.06 -8.39
CA LYS A 193 -1.26 -8.79 -7.73
C LYS A 193 -2.63 -8.26 -8.18
N ASN A 194 -2.74 -6.94 -8.33
CA ASN A 194 -3.90 -6.29 -8.94
C ASN A 194 -3.45 -5.59 -10.22
N LYS A 195 -3.93 -6.07 -11.39
CA LYS A 195 -3.53 -5.55 -12.71
C LYS A 195 -3.85 -4.06 -12.93
N PHE A 196 -4.74 -3.48 -12.13
CA PHE A 196 -5.13 -2.07 -12.19
C PHE A 196 -4.32 -1.16 -11.26
N VAL A 197 -3.41 -1.71 -10.44
CA VAL A 197 -2.63 -0.95 -9.46
C VAL A 197 -1.13 -1.16 -9.71
N GLU A 198 -0.38 -0.07 -9.95
CA GLU A 198 1.09 -0.08 -9.87
C GLU A 198 1.51 0.47 -8.50
N ILE A 199 2.15 -0.36 -7.68
CA ILE A 199 2.92 0.15 -6.55
C ILE A 199 4.29 0.56 -7.05
N LEU A 200 4.65 1.84 -6.95
CA LEU A 200 5.89 2.41 -7.47
C LEU A 200 6.80 2.89 -6.32
N PRO A 201 7.86 2.15 -5.95
CA PRO A 201 8.88 2.63 -5.02
C PRO A 201 9.61 3.84 -5.61
N ILE A 202 9.57 5.01 -4.96
CA ILE A 202 10.28 6.22 -5.43
C ILE A 202 11.69 6.36 -4.85
N ASN A 203 11.93 5.72 -3.71
CA ASN A 203 13.24 5.56 -3.07
C ASN A 203 13.23 4.29 -2.20
N VAL A 204 14.40 3.88 -1.73
CA VAL A 204 14.53 2.90 -0.63
C VAL A 204 15.20 3.55 0.58
N GLY A 205 15.02 2.94 1.75
CA GLY A 205 15.70 3.32 2.98
C GLY A 205 15.21 4.64 3.57
N CYS A 206 15.83 5.08 4.66
CA CYS A 206 15.29 6.19 5.46
C CYS A 206 16.41 7.04 6.10
N LEU A 207 16.20 8.35 6.15
CA LEU A 207 17.06 9.29 6.85
C LEU A 207 16.93 9.14 8.39
N GLY A 208 15.68 9.02 8.87
CA GLY A 208 15.32 9.13 10.29
C GLY A 208 15.98 8.12 11.23
N ALA A 209 16.12 8.53 12.50
CA ALA A 209 16.85 7.80 13.55
C ALA A 209 15.96 7.37 14.74
N CYS A 210 14.68 7.05 14.47
CA CYS A 210 13.69 6.74 15.51
C CYS A 210 14.11 5.56 16.41
N THR A 211 14.02 5.73 17.74
CA THR A 211 14.57 4.79 18.75
C THR A 211 13.98 3.37 18.73
N TYR A 212 12.84 3.17 18.07
CA TYR A 212 12.13 1.89 17.99
C TYR A 212 12.19 1.22 16.61
N CYS A 213 12.64 1.92 15.58
CA CYS A 213 12.42 1.52 14.20
C CYS A 213 13.55 0.62 13.65
N LYS A 214 13.19 -0.41 12.86
CA LYS A 214 14.15 -1.28 12.15
C LYS A 214 14.33 -0.95 10.67
N THR A 215 13.59 0.00 10.12
CA THR A 215 13.63 0.36 8.69
C THR A 215 15.04 0.63 8.17
N LYS A 216 15.81 1.51 8.83
CA LYS A 216 17.20 1.85 8.46
C LYS A 216 18.18 0.66 8.57
N HIS A 217 17.87 -0.33 9.41
CA HIS A 217 18.64 -1.58 9.53
C HIS A 217 18.31 -2.57 8.38
N ALA A 218 17.08 -2.53 7.87
CA ALA A 218 16.62 -3.38 6.77
C ALA A 218 16.92 -2.76 5.39
N ARG A 219 16.30 -1.63 5.04
CA ARG A 219 16.41 -1.00 3.71
C ARG A 219 17.56 0.01 3.59
N GLY A 220 18.25 0.32 4.68
CA GLY A 220 19.47 1.15 4.67
C GLY A 220 19.20 2.65 4.74
N HIS A 221 20.20 3.43 4.29
CA HIS A 221 20.08 4.88 4.07
C HIS A 221 19.16 5.19 2.89
N LEU A 222 18.71 6.44 2.80
CA LEU A 222 17.97 6.94 1.64
C LEU A 222 18.78 6.71 0.35
N GLY A 223 18.10 6.17 -0.66
CA GLY A 223 18.57 6.14 -2.05
C GLY A 223 17.37 6.30 -2.99
N SER A 224 17.30 7.42 -3.71
CA SER A 224 16.20 7.81 -4.60
C SER A 224 16.44 7.39 -6.05
N TYR A 225 15.37 7.04 -6.75
CA TYR A 225 15.39 6.91 -8.22
C TYR A 225 15.33 8.31 -8.87
N THR A 226 15.92 8.47 -10.06
CA THR A 226 15.86 9.76 -10.77
C THR A 226 14.45 10.03 -11.30
N ILE A 227 14.12 11.31 -11.47
CA ILE A 227 12.78 11.74 -11.93
C ILE A 227 12.45 11.13 -13.30
N GLU A 228 13.42 11.06 -14.21
CA GLU A 228 13.27 10.51 -15.56
C GLU A 228 12.90 9.01 -15.52
N SER A 229 13.53 8.25 -14.62
CA SER A 229 13.25 6.82 -14.45
C SER A 229 11.86 6.55 -13.88
N LEU A 230 11.41 7.39 -12.93
CA LEU A 230 10.08 7.31 -12.34
C LEU A 230 9.00 7.76 -13.32
N VAL A 231 9.21 8.86 -14.04
CA VAL A 231 8.32 9.35 -15.11
C VAL A 231 8.24 8.36 -16.27
N GLY A 232 9.36 7.74 -16.67
CA GLY A 232 9.40 6.66 -17.65
C GLY A 232 8.55 5.47 -17.22
N ARG A 233 8.71 5.01 -15.97
CA ARG A 233 7.88 3.94 -15.40
C ARG A 233 6.39 4.31 -15.36
N VAL A 234 6.04 5.53 -14.94
CA VAL A 234 4.65 6.04 -14.96
C VAL A 234 4.04 5.96 -16.36
N LYS A 235 4.76 6.38 -17.40
CA LYS A 235 4.31 6.27 -18.81
C LYS A 235 4.03 4.83 -19.23
N THR A 236 4.94 3.91 -18.91
CA THR A 236 4.76 2.48 -19.21
C THR A 236 3.50 1.93 -18.55
N VAL A 237 3.28 2.18 -17.25
CA VAL A 237 2.16 1.54 -16.54
C VAL A 237 0.80 2.14 -16.91
N ILE A 238 0.74 3.41 -17.29
CA ILE A 238 -0.47 4.00 -17.89
C ILE A 238 -0.78 3.32 -19.24
N ALA A 239 0.25 3.01 -20.05
CA ALA A 239 0.08 2.26 -21.30
C ALA A 239 -0.32 0.78 -21.08
N ASP A 240 0.15 0.14 -20.01
CA ASP A 240 -0.34 -1.18 -19.55
C ASP A 240 -1.84 -1.16 -19.16
N GLY A 241 -2.41 0.03 -18.93
CA GLY A 241 -3.80 0.21 -18.55
C GLY A 241 -4.05 0.33 -17.04
N VAL A 242 -3.02 0.59 -16.22
CA VAL A 242 -3.15 0.83 -14.77
C VAL A 242 -4.07 2.03 -14.47
N LYS A 243 -4.82 1.93 -13.37
CA LYS A 243 -5.83 2.90 -12.92
C LYS A 243 -5.49 3.57 -11.59
N GLU A 244 -4.65 2.95 -10.76
CA GLU A 244 -4.07 3.57 -9.57
C GLU A 244 -2.54 3.41 -9.56
N ILE A 245 -1.81 4.51 -9.38
CA ILE A 245 -0.36 4.51 -9.16
C ILE A 245 -0.13 4.88 -7.69
N TRP A 246 0.35 3.94 -6.89
CA TRP A 246 0.66 4.15 -5.48
C TRP A 246 2.15 4.41 -5.29
N LEU A 247 2.52 5.66 -5.03
CA LEU A 247 3.89 6.00 -4.66
C LEU A 247 4.23 5.34 -3.32
N SER A 248 5.30 4.56 -3.28
CA SER A 248 5.74 3.82 -2.10
C SER A 248 7.13 4.28 -1.67
N SER A 249 7.31 4.37 -0.35
CA SER A 249 8.56 4.73 0.30
C SER A 249 8.46 4.37 1.78
N GLU A 250 9.61 4.34 2.44
CA GLU A 250 9.73 4.39 3.89
C GLU A 250 9.33 5.76 4.46
N ASP A 251 9.53 6.82 3.66
CA ASP A 251 9.15 8.20 3.94
C ASP A 251 9.13 9.01 2.64
N THR A 252 7.95 9.21 2.07
CA THR A 252 7.76 9.81 0.74
C THR A 252 8.28 11.24 0.69
N GLY A 253 8.15 12.01 1.78
CA GLY A 253 8.64 13.39 1.87
C GLY A 253 10.17 13.49 1.84
N ALA A 254 10.89 12.43 2.22
CA ALA A 254 12.35 12.43 2.20
C ALA A 254 12.96 12.26 0.80
N TYR A 255 12.15 11.95 -0.23
CA TYR A 255 12.59 11.71 -1.60
C TYR A 255 13.46 12.86 -2.16
N GLY A 256 14.51 12.49 -2.90
CA GLY A 256 15.31 13.40 -3.70
C GLY A 256 16.45 14.10 -2.96
N ARG A 257 16.40 14.16 -1.62
CA ARG A 257 17.38 14.87 -0.78
C ARG A 257 18.82 14.33 -0.90
N ASP A 258 18.97 13.09 -1.34
CA ASP A 258 20.24 12.41 -1.63
C ASP A 258 20.79 12.65 -3.05
N ILE A 259 19.93 13.09 -3.99
CA ILE A 259 20.26 13.36 -5.40
C ILE A 259 20.04 14.82 -5.82
N GLY A 260 19.80 15.73 -4.86
CA GLY A 260 19.67 17.17 -5.09
C GLY A 260 18.31 17.66 -5.61
N VAL A 261 17.25 16.86 -5.49
CA VAL A 261 15.86 17.23 -5.85
C VAL A 261 14.92 17.12 -4.65
N ASN A 262 13.62 17.36 -4.83
CA ASN A 262 12.61 17.20 -3.78
C ASN A 262 11.34 16.51 -4.29
N LEU A 263 10.46 16.14 -3.36
CA LEU A 263 9.17 15.49 -3.67
C LEU A 263 8.26 16.34 -4.57
N PRO A 264 8.04 17.66 -4.35
CA PRO A 264 7.29 18.50 -5.29
C PRO A 264 7.77 18.44 -6.74
N THR A 265 9.08 18.45 -7.01
CA THR A 265 9.61 18.37 -8.38
C THR A 265 9.21 17.05 -9.04
N LEU A 266 9.34 15.92 -8.33
CA LEU A 266 8.88 14.62 -8.82
C LEU A 266 7.36 14.59 -9.04
N LEU A 267 6.58 15.05 -8.07
CA LEU A 267 5.12 15.03 -8.13
C LEU A 267 4.60 15.85 -9.31
N ASN A 268 5.14 17.05 -9.52
CA ASN A 268 4.80 17.91 -10.66
C ASN A 268 5.12 17.22 -11.99
N ALA A 269 6.29 16.59 -12.11
CA ALA A 269 6.66 15.82 -13.31
C ALA A 269 5.76 14.60 -13.54
N ILE A 270 5.27 13.94 -12.48
CA ILE A 270 4.33 12.81 -12.59
C ILE A 270 2.93 13.29 -13.01
N VAL A 271 2.38 14.36 -12.42
CA VAL A 271 0.99 14.78 -12.73
C VAL A 271 0.83 15.30 -14.16
N THR A 272 1.88 15.85 -14.77
CA THR A 272 1.91 16.22 -16.21
C THR A 272 1.63 15.03 -17.14
N GLU A 273 1.92 13.80 -16.69
CA GLU A 273 1.81 12.58 -17.50
C GLU A 273 0.54 11.77 -17.16
N LEU A 274 -0.28 12.22 -16.21
CA LEU A 274 -1.55 11.58 -15.86
C LEU A 274 -2.64 11.89 -16.91
N PRO A 275 -3.51 10.93 -17.28
CA PRO A 275 -4.56 11.16 -18.27
C PRO A 275 -5.55 12.26 -17.82
N PRO A 276 -5.81 13.30 -18.65
CA PRO A 276 -6.68 14.42 -18.27
C PRO A 276 -8.17 14.06 -18.19
N ASP A 277 -8.57 12.87 -18.65
CA ASP A 277 -9.91 12.30 -18.40
C ASP A 277 -10.06 11.76 -16.96
N GLY A 278 -8.99 11.78 -16.17
CA GLY A 278 -8.93 11.22 -14.82
C GLY A 278 -9.08 9.71 -14.80
N SER A 279 -8.73 8.98 -15.86
CA SER A 279 -8.85 7.51 -15.89
C SER A 279 -7.73 6.76 -15.14
N THR A 280 -6.64 7.45 -14.75
CA THR A 280 -5.64 6.93 -13.82
C THR A 280 -5.44 7.93 -12.66
N MET A 281 -5.43 7.44 -11.43
CA MET A 281 -5.24 8.22 -10.20
C MET A 281 -3.87 7.97 -9.56
N LEU A 282 -3.27 9.03 -9.01
CA LEU A 282 -2.05 8.98 -8.21
C LEU A 282 -2.38 8.99 -6.72
N ARG A 283 -1.81 8.06 -5.96
CA ARG A 283 -1.85 8.03 -4.50
C ARG A 283 -0.46 8.34 -3.95
N ILE A 284 -0.33 9.42 -3.20
CA ILE A 284 0.92 9.77 -2.50
C ILE A 284 1.09 8.83 -1.29
N GLY A 285 2.32 8.38 -1.06
CA GLY A 285 2.67 7.49 0.05
C GLY A 285 2.66 8.17 1.42
N MET A 286 3.03 7.38 2.44
CA MET A 286 3.24 7.86 3.81
C MET A 286 4.39 8.88 3.85
N THR A 287 4.22 9.98 4.59
CA THR A 287 5.27 11.00 4.79
C THR A 287 5.32 11.43 6.26
N ASN A 288 6.52 11.51 6.85
CA ASN A 288 6.65 12.02 8.21
C ASN A 288 6.58 13.57 8.22
N PRO A 289 6.08 14.20 9.31
CA PRO A 289 5.91 15.66 9.39
C PRO A 289 7.11 16.54 9.01
N PRO A 290 8.38 16.22 9.37
CA PRO A 290 9.51 17.13 9.11
C PRO A 290 9.70 17.48 7.64
N PHE A 291 9.60 16.50 6.75
CA PHE A 291 9.92 16.69 5.33
C PHE A 291 8.74 17.28 4.53
N ILE A 292 7.49 17.02 4.93
CA ILE A 292 6.32 17.66 4.31
C ILE A 292 6.18 19.13 4.74
N LEU A 293 6.61 19.49 5.95
CA LEU A 293 6.61 20.90 6.42
C LEU A 293 7.48 21.82 5.54
N GLU A 294 8.53 21.29 4.91
CA GLU A 294 9.42 22.04 4.00
C GLU A 294 8.74 22.43 2.68
N HIS A 295 7.64 21.75 2.31
CA HIS A 295 7.00 21.83 0.99
C HIS A 295 5.45 21.78 1.05
N LEU A 296 4.89 22.27 2.16
CA LEU A 296 3.51 21.98 2.55
C LEU A 296 2.46 22.56 1.58
N LYS A 297 2.75 23.69 0.94
CA LYS A 297 1.83 24.37 0.01
C LYS A 297 1.88 23.75 -1.38
N GLU A 298 3.07 23.38 -1.82
CA GLU A 298 3.34 22.72 -3.10
C GLU A 298 2.74 21.31 -3.12
N ILE A 299 2.83 20.58 -1.99
CA ILE A 299 2.18 19.28 -1.83
C ILE A 299 0.65 19.42 -1.74
N ALA A 300 0.13 20.47 -1.07
CA ALA A 300 -1.30 20.77 -1.10
C ALA A 300 -1.79 21.08 -2.53
N GLU A 301 -1.01 21.82 -3.32
CA GLU A 301 -1.34 22.11 -4.72
C GLU A 301 -1.44 20.84 -5.57
N VAL A 302 -0.47 19.92 -5.45
CA VAL A 302 -0.53 18.60 -6.11
C VAL A 302 -1.76 17.81 -5.66
N LEU A 303 -2.08 17.78 -4.37
CA LEU A 303 -3.24 17.04 -3.84
C LEU A 303 -4.59 17.56 -4.36
N ARG A 304 -4.67 18.82 -4.82
CA ARG A 304 -5.87 19.35 -5.51
C ARG A 304 -6.00 18.84 -6.95
N HIS A 305 -4.92 18.44 -7.62
CA HIS A 305 -4.93 18.04 -9.03
C HIS A 305 -5.99 16.96 -9.28
N PRO A 306 -6.84 17.04 -10.33
CA PRO A 306 -7.97 16.12 -10.52
C PRO A 306 -7.59 14.64 -10.42
N CYS A 307 -6.43 14.27 -10.96
CA CYS A 307 -5.92 12.89 -11.03
C CYS A 307 -5.09 12.44 -9.81
N VAL A 308 -5.06 13.20 -8.71
CA VAL A 308 -4.38 12.81 -7.44
C VAL A 308 -5.43 12.61 -6.35
N TYR A 309 -5.34 11.57 -5.52
CA TYR A 309 -6.28 11.42 -4.40
C TYR A 309 -6.05 12.53 -3.35
N SER A 310 -7.13 13.14 -2.84
CA SER A 310 -7.08 14.08 -1.71
C SER A 310 -6.96 13.30 -0.38
N PHE A 311 -5.92 12.47 -0.31
CA PHE A 311 -5.60 11.56 0.79
C PHE A 311 -4.11 11.58 1.09
N LEU A 312 -3.73 11.59 2.37
CA LEU A 312 -2.33 11.42 2.78
C LEU A 312 -2.22 10.67 4.10
N HIS A 313 -1.18 9.84 4.24
CA HIS A 313 -0.85 9.19 5.50
C HIS A 313 0.26 9.99 6.22
N VAL A 314 -0.11 10.72 7.27
CA VAL A 314 0.79 11.55 8.09
C VAL A 314 0.85 10.97 9.51
N PRO A 315 1.90 10.23 9.88
CA PRO A 315 1.86 9.33 11.04
C PRO A 315 2.44 9.98 12.30
N VAL A 316 1.59 10.41 13.25
CA VAL A 316 2.03 11.16 14.43
C VAL A 316 2.76 10.31 15.47
N GLN A 317 2.39 9.03 15.62
CA GLN A 317 2.90 8.02 16.57
C GLN A 317 2.46 8.19 18.03
N SER A 318 2.41 9.41 18.57
CA SER A 318 1.91 9.72 19.92
C SER A 318 1.38 11.15 19.97
N GLY A 319 0.50 11.45 20.93
CA GLY A 319 0.03 12.82 21.20
C GLY A 319 0.84 13.61 22.23
N SER A 320 1.96 13.08 22.73
CA SER A 320 2.83 13.77 23.70
C SER A 320 4.22 14.07 23.12
N ASP A 321 4.65 15.32 23.23
CA ASP A 321 6.00 15.75 22.84
C ASP A 321 7.12 15.06 23.65
N ALA A 322 6.85 14.67 24.90
CA ALA A 322 7.81 13.90 25.70
C ALA A 322 8.02 12.49 25.12
N VAL A 323 6.93 11.85 24.66
CA VAL A 323 7.00 10.54 24.00
C VAL A 323 7.59 10.66 22.59
N LEU A 324 7.27 11.71 21.82
CA LEU A 324 7.89 11.97 20.51
C LEU A 324 9.40 12.18 20.62
N SER A 325 9.85 12.95 21.63
CA SER A 325 11.27 13.13 21.94
C SER A 325 11.94 11.81 22.32
N ALA A 326 11.32 10.98 23.17
CA ALA A 326 11.84 9.66 23.54
C ALA A 326 11.81 8.63 22.37
N MET A 327 10.89 8.81 21.41
CA MET A 327 10.89 8.11 20.13
C MET A 327 12.00 8.58 19.17
N ASN A 328 12.72 9.66 19.49
CA ASN A 328 13.61 10.43 18.61
C ASN A 328 12.92 10.84 17.30
N ARG A 329 11.86 11.64 17.44
CA ARG A 329 11.17 12.32 16.34
C ARG A 329 11.58 13.79 16.27
N GLU A 330 11.86 14.27 15.06
CA GLU A 330 12.32 15.64 14.78
C GLU A 330 11.16 16.67 14.65
N TYR A 331 9.98 16.30 15.16
CA TYR A 331 8.76 17.09 15.16
C TYR A 331 8.03 17.01 16.50
N THR A 332 7.25 18.06 16.78
CA THR A 332 6.33 18.17 17.91
C THR A 332 4.87 18.01 17.47
N ILE A 333 3.95 17.92 18.42
CA ILE A 333 2.51 17.97 18.18
C ILE A 333 2.12 19.28 17.50
N ALA A 334 2.69 20.42 17.89
CA ALA A 334 2.45 21.69 17.22
C ALA A 334 2.81 21.64 15.72
N LYS A 335 3.98 21.06 15.38
CA LYS A 335 4.40 20.83 14.00
C LYS A 335 3.48 19.86 13.25
N PHE A 336 2.98 18.81 13.89
CA PHE A 336 2.02 17.87 13.29
C PHE A 336 0.67 18.55 13.01
N ARG A 337 0.15 19.33 13.96
CA ARG A 337 -1.07 20.15 13.79
C ARG A 337 -0.96 21.04 12.56
N THR A 338 0.12 21.81 12.42
CA THR A 338 0.38 22.64 11.22
C THR A 338 0.26 21.87 9.90
N VAL A 339 0.78 20.64 9.82
CA VAL A 339 0.61 19.80 8.60
C VAL A 339 -0.86 19.45 8.37
N VAL A 340 -1.57 18.99 9.40
CA VAL A 340 -2.97 18.56 9.29
C VAL A 340 -3.88 19.74 8.96
N ASP A 341 -3.74 20.85 9.69
CA ASP A 341 -4.56 22.05 9.57
C ASP A 341 -4.43 22.66 8.18
N THR A 342 -3.20 22.92 7.71
CA THR A 342 -2.95 23.52 6.39
C THR A 342 -3.35 22.61 5.23
N LEU A 343 -3.17 21.29 5.32
CA LEU A 343 -3.66 20.38 4.28
C LEU A 343 -5.20 20.33 4.24
N THR A 344 -5.87 20.41 5.39
CA THR A 344 -7.34 20.39 5.48
C THR A 344 -7.94 21.72 5.00
N GLU A 345 -7.26 22.84 5.24
CA GLU A 345 -7.64 24.16 4.71
C GLU A 345 -7.45 24.27 3.20
N LEU A 346 -6.30 23.84 2.67
CA LEU A 346 -5.93 24.06 1.27
C LEU A 346 -6.45 23.00 0.29
N VAL A 347 -6.80 21.79 0.75
CA VAL A 347 -7.22 20.69 -0.11
C VAL A 347 -8.70 20.31 0.16
N PRO A 348 -9.64 20.65 -0.75
CA PRO A 348 -11.04 20.29 -0.58
C PRO A 348 -11.24 18.77 -0.45
N GLY A 349 -11.94 18.35 0.61
CA GLY A 349 -12.24 16.94 0.87
C GLY A 349 -11.04 16.12 1.36
N MET A 350 -9.99 16.76 1.89
CA MET A 350 -8.80 16.09 2.40
C MET A 350 -9.11 15.00 3.44
N GLN A 351 -8.55 13.81 3.25
CA GLN A 351 -8.60 12.71 4.22
C GLN A 351 -7.19 12.40 4.72
N ILE A 352 -6.99 12.41 6.04
CA ILE A 352 -5.69 12.14 6.66
C ILE A 352 -5.76 10.85 7.47
N ALA A 353 -4.89 9.89 7.14
CA ALA A 353 -4.62 8.73 7.96
C ALA A 353 -3.47 9.03 8.94
N THR A 354 -3.40 8.31 10.07
CA THR A 354 -2.26 8.40 11.00
C THR A 354 -1.95 7.07 11.71
N ASP A 355 -0.70 6.86 12.13
CA ASP A 355 -0.28 5.75 13.00
C ASP A 355 -0.19 6.21 14.46
N ILE A 356 -0.52 5.33 15.42
CA ILE A 356 -0.25 5.51 16.85
C ILE A 356 0.44 4.28 17.43
N ILE A 357 1.41 4.46 18.33
CA ILE A 357 2.08 3.40 19.10
C ILE A 357 1.79 3.58 20.59
N CYS A 358 0.79 2.88 21.11
CA CYS A 358 0.48 2.86 22.54
C CYS A 358 1.51 2.04 23.32
N GLY A 359 1.86 2.49 24.51
CA GLY A 359 2.74 1.78 25.44
C GLY A 359 4.23 1.95 25.16
N PHE A 360 4.64 3.06 24.54
CA PHE A 360 6.05 3.33 24.29
C PHE A 360 6.84 3.36 25.63
N PRO A 361 8.10 2.88 25.71
CA PRO A 361 8.85 2.86 26.96
C PRO A 361 8.99 4.25 27.61
N GLY A 362 8.37 4.43 28.78
CA GLY A 362 8.30 5.70 29.50
C GLY A 362 6.94 6.41 29.46
N GLU A 363 6.03 6.02 28.55
CA GLU A 363 4.71 6.63 28.38
C GLU A 363 3.88 6.61 29.69
N THR A 364 3.60 7.79 30.23
CA THR A 364 2.74 8.02 31.40
C THR A 364 1.25 7.98 31.02
N ASP A 365 0.36 8.07 32.00
CA ASP A 365 -1.08 8.20 31.71
C ASP A 365 -1.44 9.60 31.19
N ASP A 366 -0.65 10.64 31.51
CA ASP A 366 -0.80 11.99 30.96
C ASP A 366 -0.32 12.07 29.49
N ASP A 367 0.72 11.31 29.12
CA ASP A 367 1.13 11.17 27.71
C ASP A 367 0.04 10.49 26.87
N PHE A 368 -0.62 9.49 27.48
CA PHE A 368 -1.71 8.78 26.83
C PHE A 368 -2.99 9.62 26.77
N SER A 369 -3.31 10.43 27.78
CA SER A 369 -4.48 11.33 27.76
C SER A 369 -4.36 12.43 26.69
N GLN A 370 -3.15 12.97 26.47
CA GLN A 370 -2.85 13.83 25.33
C GLN A 370 -3.08 13.12 23.99
N THR A 371 -2.64 11.85 23.88
CA THR A 371 -2.86 11.01 22.69
C THR A 371 -4.35 10.76 22.40
N VAL A 372 -5.14 10.44 23.43
CA VAL A 372 -6.60 10.32 23.32
C VAL A 372 -7.26 11.65 22.92
N SER A 373 -6.75 12.78 23.43
CA SER A 373 -7.30 14.11 23.14
C SER A 373 -7.09 14.52 21.69
N LEU A 374 -5.87 14.35 21.15
CA LEU A 374 -5.55 14.63 19.75
C LEU A 374 -6.45 13.84 18.78
N ILE A 375 -6.71 12.57 19.08
CA ILE A 375 -7.58 11.71 18.24
C ILE A 375 -9.06 12.14 18.33
N LYS A 376 -9.54 12.59 19.49
CA LYS A 376 -10.90 13.16 19.66
C LYS A 376 -11.10 14.50 18.98
N GLU A 377 -10.05 15.31 18.92
CA GLU A 377 -10.04 16.63 18.30
C GLU A 377 -10.16 16.51 16.76
N TYR A 378 -9.24 15.78 16.14
CA TYR A 378 -9.16 15.66 14.67
C TYR A 378 -10.09 14.62 14.04
N ARG A 379 -10.58 13.63 14.81
CA ARG A 379 -11.48 12.56 14.34
C ARG A 379 -11.07 11.90 13.01
N PHE A 380 -9.77 11.66 12.82
CA PHE A 380 -9.22 11.09 11.58
C PHE A 380 -10.02 9.87 11.10
N PRO A 381 -10.31 9.72 9.78
CA PRO A 381 -11.05 8.59 9.24
C PRO A 381 -10.34 7.24 9.48
N GLN A 382 -9.00 7.26 9.47
CA GLN A 382 -8.14 6.08 9.56
C GLN A 382 -7.04 6.30 10.62
N VAL A 383 -7.06 5.50 11.69
CA VAL A 383 -6.02 5.52 12.75
C VAL A 383 -5.48 4.11 12.95
N HIS A 384 -4.21 3.87 12.59
CA HIS A 384 -3.55 2.59 12.77
C HIS A 384 -3.00 2.44 14.20
N ILE A 385 -3.86 2.04 15.12
CA ILE A 385 -3.48 1.82 16.53
C ILE A 385 -2.62 0.55 16.64
N SER A 386 -1.37 0.72 17.07
CA SER A 386 -0.40 -0.35 17.31
C SER A 386 0.05 -0.37 18.77
N GLN A 387 0.40 -1.54 19.29
CA GLN A 387 1.09 -1.67 20.57
C GLN A 387 2.62 -1.56 20.34
N PHE A 388 3.34 -0.98 21.29
CA PHE A 388 4.80 -1.02 21.28
C PHE A 388 5.31 -2.46 21.43
N TYR A 389 6.18 -2.89 20.52
CA TYR A 389 6.92 -4.14 20.62
C TYR A 389 8.43 -3.86 20.55
N PRO A 390 9.23 -4.26 21.55
CA PRO A 390 10.68 -4.03 21.56
C PRO A 390 11.36 -4.85 20.45
N ARG A 391 12.19 -4.19 19.61
CA ARG A 391 12.87 -4.83 18.47
C ARG A 391 14.36 -5.04 18.79
N PRO A 392 14.88 -6.29 18.83
CA PRO A 392 16.27 -6.56 19.19
C PRO A 392 17.27 -5.72 18.37
N GLY A 393 18.12 -4.97 19.08
CA GLY A 393 19.09 -4.02 18.53
C GLY A 393 18.70 -2.54 18.67
N THR A 394 17.41 -2.18 18.69
CA THR A 394 16.99 -0.77 18.75
C THR A 394 17.16 -0.18 20.17
N PRO A 395 17.42 1.14 20.32
CA PRO A 395 17.52 1.78 21.63
C PRO A 395 16.29 1.54 22.54
N ALA A 396 15.07 1.66 22.01
CA ALA A 396 13.84 1.48 22.76
C ALA A 396 13.64 0.04 23.29
N ALA A 397 14.32 -0.97 22.71
CA ALA A 397 14.28 -2.33 23.24
C ALA A 397 14.99 -2.48 24.60
N ARG A 398 15.88 -1.53 24.95
CA ARG A 398 16.64 -1.47 26.22
C ARG A 398 16.00 -0.56 27.28
N MET A 399 15.00 0.24 26.91
CA MET A 399 14.33 1.18 27.81
C MET A 399 13.35 0.47 28.77
N LYS A 400 13.01 1.13 29.89
CA LYS A 400 12.04 0.60 30.88
C LYS A 400 10.65 0.52 30.25
N LYS A 401 10.17 -0.71 30.05
CA LYS A 401 8.90 -1.00 29.36
C LYS A 401 7.69 -0.68 30.24
N VAL A 402 6.62 -0.17 29.62
CA VAL A 402 5.29 -0.09 30.24
C VAL A 402 4.75 -1.51 30.45
N PRO A 403 4.09 -1.83 31.59
CA PRO A 403 3.48 -3.14 31.83
C PRO A 403 2.48 -3.53 30.73
N SER A 404 2.57 -4.77 30.24
CA SER A 404 1.78 -5.23 29.07
C SER A 404 0.27 -5.21 29.28
N THR A 405 -0.20 -5.24 30.53
CA THR A 405 -1.60 -5.00 30.92
C THR A 405 -2.05 -3.57 30.62
N ILE A 406 -1.21 -2.58 30.97
CA ILE A 406 -1.45 -1.16 30.70
C ILE A 406 -1.39 -0.89 29.19
N VAL A 407 -0.39 -1.45 28.48
CA VAL A 407 -0.30 -1.32 27.00
C VAL A 407 -1.57 -1.86 26.32
N LYS A 408 -2.07 -3.03 26.75
CA LYS A 408 -3.33 -3.60 26.27
C LYS A 408 -4.55 -2.74 26.61
N LYS A 409 -4.62 -2.18 27.83
CA LYS A 409 -5.69 -1.23 28.23
C LYS A 409 -5.68 -0.02 27.30
N ARG A 410 -4.55 0.70 27.21
CA ARG A 410 -4.39 1.90 26.39
C ARG A 410 -4.72 1.67 24.92
N SER A 411 -4.27 0.55 24.33
CA SER A 411 -4.66 0.24 22.94
C SER A 411 -6.16 0.01 22.76
N ARG A 412 -6.83 -0.69 23.70
CA ARG A 412 -8.28 -0.92 23.63
C ARG A 412 -9.07 0.37 23.84
N GLU A 413 -8.66 1.18 24.81
CA GLU A 413 -9.29 2.46 25.14
C GLU A 413 -9.25 3.43 23.95
N LEU A 414 -8.08 3.54 23.28
CA LEU A 414 -7.95 4.35 22.07
C LEU A 414 -8.73 3.76 20.88
N THR A 415 -8.79 2.43 20.74
CA THR A 415 -9.62 1.76 19.73
C THR A 415 -11.10 2.11 19.93
N CYS A 416 -11.65 2.00 21.13
CA CYS A 416 -13.04 2.35 21.40
C CYS A 416 -13.33 3.85 21.20
N VAL A 417 -12.37 4.74 21.49
CA VAL A 417 -12.48 6.18 21.17
C VAL A 417 -12.57 6.42 19.66
N PHE A 418 -11.74 5.73 18.86
CA PHE A 418 -11.74 5.83 17.40
C PHE A 418 -12.98 5.17 16.77
N GLU A 419 -13.40 4.00 17.25
CA GLU A 419 -14.58 3.27 16.76
C GLU A 419 -15.87 4.07 16.97
N ALA A 420 -15.95 4.91 18.01
CA ALA A 420 -17.07 5.82 18.28
C ALA A 420 -17.19 7.01 17.31
N PHE A 421 -16.28 7.17 16.34
CA PHE A 421 -16.41 8.18 15.29
C PHE A 421 -17.14 7.65 14.06
N THR A 422 -17.95 8.49 13.42
CA THR A 422 -18.67 8.21 12.18
C THR A 422 -18.13 9.09 11.03
N PRO A 423 -16.93 8.80 10.48
CA PRO A 423 -16.18 9.74 9.64
C PRO A 423 -16.81 10.03 8.26
N TYR A 424 -17.88 9.33 7.89
CA TYR A 424 -18.54 9.46 6.59
C TYR A 424 -19.98 9.98 6.70
N ASP A 425 -20.43 10.40 7.89
CA ASP A 425 -21.79 10.93 8.07
C ASP A 425 -22.09 12.10 7.12
N GLY A 426 -23.29 12.08 6.54
CA GLY A 426 -23.69 13.04 5.52
C GLY A 426 -23.04 12.83 4.14
N MET A 427 -22.35 11.71 3.90
CA MET A 427 -22.05 11.25 2.53
C MET A 427 -23.26 10.62 1.83
N GLU A 428 -24.26 10.14 2.57
CA GLU A 428 -25.48 9.54 2.00
C GLU A 428 -26.19 10.49 1.02
N GLY A 429 -26.67 9.94 -0.10
CA GLY A 429 -27.33 10.69 -1.16
C GLY A 429 -26.40 11.47 -2.09
N ARG A 430 -25.11 11.64 -1.78
CA ARG A 430 -24.13 12.31 -2.66
C ARG A 430 -23.87 11.49 -3.93
N LEU A 431 -23.52 12.19 -5.00
CA LEU A 431 -22.98 11.63 -6.24
C LEU A 431 -21.46 11.83 -6.24
N GLU A 432 -20.71 10.74 -6.22
CA GLU A 432 -19.24 10.74 -6.18
C GLU A 432 -18.68 10.04 -7.43
N ARG A 433 -17.54 10.51 -7.95
CA ARG A 433 -16.76 9.72 -8.92
C ARG A 433 -15.96 8.67 -8.16
N VAL A 434 -16.16 7.41 -8.53
CA VAL A 434 -15.51 6.25 -7.93
C VAL A 434 -14.66 5.54 -8.98
N TRP A 435 -13.42 5.23 -8.64
CA TRP A 435 -12.51 4.40 -9.43
C TRP A 435 -12.58 2.97 -8.91
N ILE A 436 -13.00 2.02 -9.73
CA ILE A 436 -13.31 0.64 -9.34
C ILE A 436 -12.15 -0.27 -9.75
N THR A 437 -11.44 -0.85 -8.78
CA THR A 437 -10.14 -1.49 -9.02
C THR A 437 -9.97 -2.86 -8.37
N ASP A 438 -10.75 -3.22 -7.35
CA ASP A 438 -10.60 -4.50 -6.62
C ASP A 438 -11.95 -5.19 -6.35
N ILE A 439 -11.92 -6.42 -5.83
CA ILE A 439 -13.09 -7.19 -5.40
C ILE A 439 -13.05 -7.35 -3.89
N ALA A 440 -14.20 -7.20 -3.23
CA ALA A 440 -14.30 -7.35 -1.78
C ALA A 440 -14.11 -8.81 -1.34
N THR A 441 -13.73 -9.01 -0.08
CA THR A 441 -13.48 -10.36 0.47
C THR A 441 -14.72 -11.24 0.60
N ASP A 442 -15.92 -10.70 0.32
CA ASP A 442 -17.17 -11.46 0.22
C ASP A 442 -17.42 -12.05 -1.18
N GLY A 443 -16.69 -11.61 -2.21
CA GLY A 443 -16.91 -12.02 -3.60
C GLY A 443 -18.20 -11.49 -4.23
N ILE A 444 -18.89 -10.54 -3.58
CA ILE A 444 -20.18 -9.98 -4.00
C ILE A 444 -20.03 -8.51 -4.42
N HIS A 445 -19.26 -7.73 -3.66
CA HIS A 445 -19.05 -6.30 -3.94
C HIS A 445 -17.78 -6.07 -4.75
N LEU A 446 -17.85 -5.19 -5.74
CA LEU A 446 -16.67 -4.51 -6.26
C LEU A 446 -16.26 -3.40 -5.28
N VAL A 447 -14.96 -3.18 -5.18
CA VAL A 447 -14.36 -2.11 -4.38
C VAL A 447 -13.87 -1.01 -5.30
N GLY A 448 -14.25 0.22 -4.97
CA GLY A 448 -13.63 1.41 -5.54
C GLY A 448 -13.35 2.48 -4.49
N HIS A 449 -12.67 3.55 -4.92
CA HIS A 449 -12.29 4.67 -4.08
C HIS A 449 -12.86 5.98 -4.61
N THR A 450 -13.34 6.86 -3.71
CA THR A 450 -13.68 8.26 -4.05
C THR A 450 -12.43 9.12 -4.24
N LYS A 451 -12.60 10.40 -4.62
CA LYS A 451 -11.52 11.40 -4.66
C LYS A 451 -10.73 11.52 -3.34
N GLY A 452 -11.39 11.39 -2.20
CA GLY A 452 -10.78 11.38 -0.86
C GLY A 452 -10.20 10.01 -0.43
N TYR A 453 -10.11 9.04 -1.34
CA TYR A 453 -9.72 7.66 -1.03
C TYR A 453 -10.65 6.95 -0.02
N VAL A 454 -11.92 7.38 0.07
CA VAL A 454 -12.95 6.67 0.85
C VAL A 454 -13.36 5.42 0.08
N GLN A 455 -13.34 4.26 0.74
CA GLN A 455 -13.71 2.99 0.15
C GLN A 455 -15.23 2.91 -0.08
N VAL A 456 -15.63 2.58 -1.30
CA VAL A 456 -17.02 2.40 -1.73
C VAL A 456 -17.23 0.94 -2.13
N LEU A 457 -18.26 0.30 -1.57
CA LEU A 457 -18.71 -1.04 -1.93
C LEU A 457 -19.90 -0.94 -2.89
N ILE A 458 -19.81 -1.65 -4.01
CA ILE A 458 -20.76 -1.53 -5.13
C ILE A 458 -21.15 -2.92 -5.61
N ILE A 459 -22.45 -3.19 -5.75
CA ILE A 459 -22.94 -4.39 -6.45
C ILE A 459 -22.95 -4.09 -7.95
N ALA A 460 -21.98 -4.63 -8.68
CA ALA A 460 -21.76 -4.38 -10.11
C ALA A 460 -21.07 -5.58 -10.78
N PRO A 461 -21.23 -5.80 -12.10
CA PRO A 461 -20.55 -6.88 -12.80
C PRO A 461 -19.04 -6.63 -12.90
N GLU A 462 -18.22 -7.68 -12.78
CA GLU A 462 -16.74 -7.62 -12.86
C GLU A 462 -16.19 -6.91 -14.11
N SER A 463 -16.97 -6.79 -15.18
CA SER A 463 -16.64 -5.99 -16.36
C SER A 463 -16.48 -4.48 -16.09
N MET A 464 -16.87 -4.00 -14.91
CA MET A 464 -16.59 -2.64 -14.42
C MET A 464 -15.23 -2.51 -13.71
N LEU A 465 -14.50 -3.60 -13.46
CA LEU A 465 -13.16 -3.52 -12.91
C LEU A 465 -12.21 -2.79 -13.88
N GLY A 466 -11.55 -1.76 -13.36
CA GLY A 466 -10.73 -0.82 -14.14
C GLY A 466 -11.51 0.34 -14.77
N ALA A 467 -12.82 0.45 -14.54
CA ALA A 467 -13.60 1.62 -14.94
C ALA A 467 -13.63 2.69 -13.83
N SER A 468 -14.17 3.86 -14.17
CA SER A 468 -14.69 4.79 -13.17
C SER A 468 -16.18 5.01 -13.41
N ALA A 469 -16.93 5.36 -12.37
CA ALA A 469 -18.37 5.57 -12.43
C ALA A 469 -18.79 6.77 -11.58
N ILE A 470 -19.92 7.40 -11.93
CA ILE A 470 -20.68 8.23 -11.01
C ILE A 470 -21.56 7.30 -10.19
N VAL A 471 -21.34 7.31 -8.87
CA VAL A 471 -21.98 6.43 -7.91
C VAL A 471 -22.76 7.27 -6.92
N LYS A 472 -24.02 6.91 -6.69
CA LYS A 472 -24.81 7.49 -5.60
C LYS A 472 -24.53 6.73 -4.32
N ILE A 473 -24.07 7.41 -3.28
CA ILE A 473 -23.89 6.80 -1.97
C ILE A 473 -25.27 6.49 -1.37
N THR A 474 -25.54 5.22 -1.08
CA THR A 474 -26.84 4.72 -0.60
C THR A 474 -26.90 4.55 0.91
N SER A 475 -25.78 4.19 1.54
CA SER A 475 -25.64 4.17 3.00
C SER A 475 -24.18 4.32 3.45
N VAL A 476 -23.97 4.75 4.70
CA VAL A 476 -22.63 4.82 5.32
C VAL A 476 -22.37 3.67 6.30
N GLY A 477 -21.17 3.10 6.25
CA GLY A 477 -20.64 2.18 7.26
C GLY A 477 -19.44 2.78 7.99
N ARG A 478 -18.91 2.09 9.00
CA ARG A 478 -17.76 2.60 9.78
C ARG A 478 -16.45 2.64 8.98
N TRP A 479 -16.25 1.72 8.05
CA TRP A 479 -14.97 1.51 7.35
C TRP A 479 -15.03 1.89 5.87
N SER A 480 -16.19 1.66 5.26
CA SER A 480 -16.53 1.94 3.86
C SER A 480 -17.95 2.51 3.78
N VAL A 481 -18.29 3.12 2.65
CA VAL A 481 -19.66 3.48 2.28
C VAL A 481 -20.19 2.53 1.20
N PHE A 482 -21.50 2.48 1.01
CA PHE A 482 -22.16 1.67 -0.02
C PHE A 482 -22.74 2.56 -1.11
N GLY A 483 -22.81 2.09 -2.35
CA GLY A 483 -23.37 2.90 -3.43
C GLY A 483 -23.87 2.14 -4.66
N GLU A 484 -24.71 2.83 -5.42
CA GLU A 484 -25.35 2.38 -6.65
C GLU A 484 -24.76 3.13 -7.85
N VAL A 485 -24.43 2.41 -8.94
CA VAL A 485 -23.91 3.01 -10.18
C VAL A 485 -25.03 3.76 -10.89
N ILE A 486 -24.84 5.07 -11.10
CA ILE A 486 -25.75 5.90 -11.89
C ILE A 486 -25.27 6.03 -13.33
N GLU A 487 -23.97 6.21 -13.53
CA GLU A 487 -23.35 6.35 -14.86
C GLU A 487 -21.96 5.70 -14.90
N THR A 488 -21.70 4.84 -15.88
CA THR A 488 -20.36 4.30 -16.12
C THR A 488 -19.56 5.25 -17.02
N LEU A 489 -18.61 5.96 -16.42
CA LEU A 489 -17.60 6.75 -17.12
C LEU A 489 -16.58 5.81 -17.79
N ASN A 490 -17.03 5.21 -18.88
CA ASN A 490 -16.19 4.39 -19.76
C ASN A 490 -14.96 5.22 -20.18
N GLN A 491 -13.76 4.63 -20.10
CA GLN A 491 -12.65 5.13 -20.89
C GLN A 491 -13.10 5.22 -22.35
N ILE A 492 -12.78 6.33 -23.03
CA ILE A 492 -13.19 6.54 -24.43
C ILE A 492 -12.72 5.34 -25.26
N LYS A 493 -13.68 4.51 -25.71
CA LYS A 493 -13.36 3.36 -26.56
C LYS A 493 -12.63 3.89 -27.79
N ARG A 494 -11.43 3.38 -28.06
CA ARG A 494 -10.71 3.55 -29.34
C ARG A 494 -11.43 2.79 -30.48
N ARG A 495 -12.72 3.08 -30.68
CA ARG A 495 -13.44 2.78 -31.93
C ARG A 495 -12.90 3.69 -33.04
N THR A 496 -13.01 3.22 -34.29
CA THR A 496 -12.77 4.02 -35.51
C THR A 496 -11.43 4.74 -35.68
N ALA A 497 -10.35 4.25 -35.05
CA ALA A 497 -8.97 4.52 -35.51
C ALA A 497 -8.44 3.44 -36.49
N SER A 498 -8.85 2.17 -36.32
CA SER A 498 -8.47 1.06 -37.20
C SER A 498 -9.35 1.01 -38.46
N GLU A 499 -10.67 1.07 -38.27
CA GLU A 499 -11.69 0.95 -39.35
C GLU A 499 -11.60 2.07 -40.39
N LYS A 500 -10.96 3.21 -40.06
CA LYS A 500 -10.73 4.33 -40.99
C LYS A 500 -9.41 4.26 -41.78
N ARG A 501 -8.53 3.28 -41.50
CA ARG A 501 -7.34 3.01 -42.33
C ARG A 501 -7.59 1.98 -43.41
N MET A 502 -8.45 0.98 -43.18
CA MET A 502 -8.74 -0.05 -44.18
C MET A 502 -9.41 0.52 -45.45
N SER A 503 -10.37 1.44 -45.32
CA SER A 503 -11.06 2.06 -46.47
C SER A 503 -10.23 3.08 -47.28
N ALA A 504 -9.03 3.44 -46.80
CA ALA A 504 -8.12 4.33 -47.51
C ALA A 504 -7.07 3.59 -48.36
N GLN A 505 -6.83 2.30 -48.07
CA GLN A 505 -5.67 1.57 -48.59
C GLN A 505 -6.00 0.71 -49.84
N GLU A 506 -7.28 0.55 -50.18
CA GLU A 506 -7.75 -0.18 -51.37
C GLU A 506 -7.88 0.68 -52.65
N LYS A 507 -7.39 1.93 -52.65
CA LYS A 507 -7.51 2.87 -53.80
C LYS A 507 -6.20 3.34 -54.44
N HIS A 508 -5.06 2.77 -54.07
CA HIS A 508 -3.78 2.99 -54.75
C HIS A 508 -3.02 1.66 -54.94
N SER A 509 -3.46 0.86 -55.93
CA SER A 509 -2.79 -0.37 -56.36
C SER A 509 -3.10 -0.70 -57.83
N LEU A 510 -2.75 0.21 -58.74
CA LEU A 510 -2.65 0.01 -60.19
C LEU A 510 -1.60 1.00 -60.72
N TRP A 511 -1.03 0.72 -61.90
CA TRP A 511 0.16 1.36 -62.49
C TRP A 511 1.49 0.99 -61.81
N SER A 512 1.97 -0.20 -62.13
CA SER A 512 3.41 -0.47 -62.22
C SER A 512 3.92 0.04 -63.57
N GLU A 513 5.12 0.66 -63.61
CA GLU A 513 6.17 0.28 -64.57
C GLU A 513 7.53 0.91 -64.20
N GLU A 514 8.56 0.57 -64.97
CA GLU A 514 9.98 0.77 -64.64
C GLU A 514 10.49 2.20 -64.94
N TYR A 515 11.62 2.63 -64.34
CA TYR A 515 12.87 2.80 -65.12
C TYR A 515 14.12 3.07 -64.26
N LYS A 516 15.29 2.86 -64.90
CA LYS A 516 16.64 2.68 -64.35
C LYS A 516 17.31 3.94 -63.76
N THR A 517 18.00 3.72 -62.63
CA THR A 517 19.33 4.23 -62.22
C THR A 517 19.86 5.57 -62.75
N SER A 518 20.27 6.44 -61.82
CA SER A 518 21.55 7.17 -61.90
C SER A 518 22.05 7.53 -60.51
N ALA A 519 23.35 7.80 -60.36
CA ALA A 519 23.97 8.25 -59.11
C ALA A 519 25.00 9.36 -59.41
N CYS A 520 25.07 10.38 -58.56
CA CYS A 520 26.36 10.95 -58.10
C CYS A 520 26.22 12.06 -57.05
N VAL A 521 27.11 11.96 -56.07
CA VAL A 521 27.57 12.93 -55.07
C VAL A 521 27.72 14.38 -55.58
N LYS A 522 27.30 15.37 -54.77
CA LYS A 522 28.13 16.54 -54.36
C LYS A 522 27.45 17.50 -53.36
N GLU A 523 28.11 17.67 -52.22
CA GLU A 523 28.20 18.93 -51.43
C GLU A 523 29.42 19.76 -51.98
N PRO A 524 29.75 21.00 -51.52
CA PRO A 524 29.57 21.57 -50.17
C PRO A 524 29.28 23.11 -50.10
N GLU A 525 29.57 23.69 -48.91
CA GLU A 525 29.77 25.12 -48.56
C GLU A 525 28.49 25.99 -48.45
N SER A 526 28.13 26.69 -47.36
CA SER A 526 28.78 27.32 -46.18
C SER A 526 29.07 28.82 -46.32
N CYS A 527 28.67 29.63 -45.33
CA CYS A 527 29.14 31.02 -45.18
C CYS A 527 28.98 31.51 -43.73
N THR A 528 29.92 32.32 -43.23
CA THR A 528 29.97 32.79 -41.83
C THR A 528 30.40 34.26 -41.71
N CYS A 529 29.59 35.07 -41.03
CA CYS A 529 29.94 36.39 -40.50
C CYS A 529 28.93 36.73 -39.38
N VAL A 530 29.29 36.79 -38.08
CA VAL A 530 30.25 37.63 -37.34
C VAL A 530 29.64 38.99 -36.96
N SER A 531 30.00 39.46 -35.75
CA SER A 531 29.23 40.37 -34.90
C SER A 531 29.57 41.86 -35.04
N GLY A 532 28.66 42.70 -34.54
CA GLY A 532 28.91 44.11 -34.22
C GLY A 532 28.31 44.44 -32.84
N SER A 533 28.99 45.28 -32.07
CA SER A 533 28.60 45.71 -30.73
C SER A 533 28.59 47.23 -30.65
N CYS A 534 27.67 47.80 -29.87
CA CYS A 534 27.82 48.97 -28.98
C CYS A 534 26.44 49.47 -28.53
N GLY A 535 26.37 50.14 -27.38
CA GLY A 535 25.18 50.82 -26.89
C GLY A 535 25.53 52.11 -26.15
N ALA A 536 24.55 53.00 -26.01
CA ALA A 536 24.59 54.17 -25.14
C ALA A 536 23.15 54.66 -24.85
N GLU A 537 22.98 55.33 -23.70
CA GLU A 537 21.74 56.02 -23.27
C GLU A 537 21.64 57.41 -23.94
N ILE A 538 20.50 58.13 -23.85
CA ILE A 538 20.28 59.35 -23.01
C ILE A 538 18.77 59.64 -22.83
N ASN A 539 18.36 59.93 -21.59
CA ASN A 539 17.18 60.62 -21.00
C ASN A 539 16.03 61.23 -21.84
N GLY A 540 14.84 61.24 -21.21
CA GLY A 540 13.74 62.21 -21.43
C GLY A 540 12.68 62.19 -20.31
N GLU A 541 12.57 63.26 -19.52
CA GLU A 541 11.66 63.35 -18.36
C GLU A 541 10.29 63.98 -18.68
N ARG A 542 9.21 63.57 -17.97
CA ARG A 542 8.44 64.44 -17.03
C ARG A 542 7.27 63.70 -16.36
N ALA A 543 6.56 64.37 -15.45
CA ALA A 543 5.86 63.74 -14.32
C ALA A 543 4.47 64.31 -13.98
N ILE A 544 3.68 63.48 -13.28
CA ILE A 544 2.59 63.80 -12.32
C ILE A 544 1.33 64.55 -12.82
N SER A 545 0.18 63.91 -12.60
CA SER A 545 -1.03 64.57 -12.10
C SER A 545 -1.83 63.63 -11.18
N GLN A 546 -2.47 64.18 -10.15
CA GLN A 546 -3.33 63.43 -9.20
C GLN A 546 -4.81 63.48 -9.64
N GLY A 547 -5.65 62.62 -9.07
CA GLY A 547 -7.11 62.71 -9.23
C GLY A 547 -7.89 61.78 -8.29
N GLU A 548 -8.52 62.35 -7.27
CA GLU A 548 -9.56 61.67 -6.47
C GLU A 548 -10.90 61.69 -7.22
N VAL A 549 -11.75 60.67 -7.01
CA VAL A 549 -13.21 60.78 -7.21
C VAL A 549 -13.94 60.04 -6.09
N VAL A 550 -14.92 60.70 -5.48
CA VAL A 550 -15.79 60.17 -4.42
C VAL A 550 -17.24 60.04 -4.91
N LEU A 551 -17.97 59.12 -4.29
CA LEU A 551 -19.37 58.72 -4.52
C LEU A 551 -20.40 59.82 -4.81
N LYS A 552 -21.32 59.50 -5.74
CA LYS A 552 -22.78 59.69 -5.68
C LYS A 552 -23.42 58.71 -6.68
N ASP A 553 -24.11 57.63 -6.29
CA ASP A 553 -25.31 57.49 -5.44
C ASP A 553 -26.62 57.99 -6.09
N ARG A 554 -27.52 57.03 -6.35
CA ARG A 554 -28.98 57.17 -6.18
C ARG A 554 -29.70 55.81 -6.22
N ASN A 555 -30.46 55.51 -5.16
CA ASN A 555 -31.84 54.94 -5.08
C ASN A 555 -32.37 54.00 -6.18
N GLN A 556 -33.23 53.00 -5.94
CA GLN A 556 -33.96 52.46 -4.76
C GLN A 556 -34.57 51.10 -5.21
N GLY A 557 -35.02 50.16 -4.38
CA GLY A 557 -35.10 50.07 -2.91
C GLY A 557 -35.73 48.71 -2.50
N ASN A 558 -35.73 48.38 -1.21
CA ASN A 558 -36.30 47.10 -0.70
C ASN A 558 -37.83 47.03 -0.83
N LEU A 559 -38.36 45.82 -1.08
CA LEU A 559 -39.40 45.22 -0.22
C LEU A 559 -39.63 43.72 -0.52
N PHE A 560 -39.86 42.94 0.55
CA PHE A 560 -40.73 41.76 0.71
C PHE A 560 -40.12 40.59 1.52
N ALA A 561 -40.25 40.72 2.84
CA ALA A 561 -40.39 39.58 3.73
C ALA A 561 -41.83 39.59 4.28
N TRP A 562 -42.72 38.72 3.78
CA TRP A 562 -44.01 38.46 4.42
C TRP A 562 -44.55 37.04 4.17
N LEU A 563 -45.51 36.64 5.00
CA LEU A 563 -45.89 35.25 5.23
C LEU A 563 -47.17 34.82 4.50
N VAL A 564 -47.12 33.61 3.90
CA VAL A 564 -48.12 32.53 4.06
C VAL A 564 -49.52 32.64 3.36
N ARG A 565 -50.01 31.45 2.93
CA ARG A 565 -51.41 30.98 2.69
C ARG A 565 -52.08 31.11 1.29
N LYS A 566 -52.41 29.90 0.76
CA LYS A 566 -53.67 29.48 0.08
C LYS A 566 -53.94 30.04 -1.34
N ARG A 567 -54.69 29.38 -2.25
CA ARG A 567 -55.63 28.21 -2.25
C ARG A 567 -55.26 27.25 -3.43
N LYS A 568 -55.46 25.91 -3.37
CA LYS A 568 -56.63 25.11 -3.83
C LYS A 568 -57.22 25.55 -5.20
N THR A 569 -57.52 24.68 -6.17
CA THR A 569 -58.31 23.40 -6.16
C THR A 569 -57.80 22.34 -7.18
N GLN A 570 -58.41 21.17 -7.46
CA GLN A 570 -59.00 20.06 -6.65
C GLN A 570 -59.81 19.11 -7.59
N VAL A 571 -59.56 17.78 -7.59
CA VAL A 571 -60.39 16.64 -8.15
C VAL A 571 -59.53 15.35 -8.05
N HIS A 572 -59.96 14.14 -7.63
CA HIS A 572 -61.20 13.64 -6.99
C HIS A 572 -61.00 12.22 -6.36
N LYS A 573 -61.60 11.92 -5.17
CA LYS A 573 -62.05 10.61 -4.56
C LYS A 573 -61.18 9.32 -4.66
N ARG A 574 -61.17 8.33 -3.73
CA ARG A 574 -62.07 7.84 -2.63
C ARG A 574 -61.16 7.20 -1.51
N VAL A 575 -61.37 7.38 -0.18
CA VAL A 575 -62.32 6.73 0.77
C VAL A 575 -61.89 5.33 1.24
N GLU A 576 -61.96 4.88 2.51
CA GLU A 576 -62.20 5.40 3.90
C GLU A 576 -61.93 4.17 4.84
N ASP A 577 -61.56 4.20 6.12
CA ASP A 577 -60.99 5.18 7.08
C ASP A 577 -60.24 4.32 8.18
N GLY A 578 -59.94 4.63 9.45
CA GLY A 578 -60.23 5.76 10.37
C GLY A 578 -59.76 5.48 11.82
N LEU A 579 -60.08 6.38 12.77
CA LEU A 579 -59.72 6.44 14.23
C LEU A 579 -58.21 6.58 14.56
N ALA A 580 -57.65 7.64 15.20
CA ALA A 580 -58.04 8.53 16.32
C ALA A 580 -57.99 7.86 17.72
N SER A 581 -57.41 8.43 18.78
CA SER A 581 -56.66 9.70 19.05
C SER A 581 -55.79 9.53 20.33
N GLY A 582 -54.88 10.44 20.77
CA GLY A 582 -54.35 11.66 20.16
C GLY A 582 -54.14 12.85 21.15
N SER A 583 -53.09 12.83 21.99
CA SER A 583 -52.72 13.94 22.92
C SER A 583 -51.21 13.96 23.27
N GLU A 584 -50.70 15.12 23.72
CA GLU A 584 -49.31 15.35 24.15
C GLU A 584 -49.12 15.10 25.66
N GLU A 585 -47.91 14.71 26.12
CA GLU A 585 -47.28 15.29 27.33
C GLU A 585 -45.77 14.92 27.46
N LYS A 586 -45.06 15.57 28.40
CA LYS A 586 -43.64 15.32 28.74
C LYS A 586 -43.54 14.70 30.14
N HIS A 587 -42.56 13.81 30.37
CA HIS A 587 -41.51 13.98 31.40
C HIS A 587 -40.46 12.85 31.38
N GLU A 588 -39.43 12.98 32.23
CA GLU A 588 -38.26 12.10 32.38
C GLU A 588 -38.45 11.01 33.46
N TRP A 589 -37.55 10.00 33.47
CA TRP A 589 -37.19 9.08 34.58
C TRP A 589 -38.34 8.47 35.44
N ASP A 590 -38.45 7.15 35.61
CA ASP A 590 -37.40 6.26 36.12
C ASP A 590 -37.67 4.74 35.87
N ARG A 591 -36.75 3.89 36.33
CA ARG A 591 -36.67 2.42 36.36
C ARG A 591 -38.01 1.65 36.51
N GLY A 592 -38.17 0.62 35.69
CA GLY A 592 -38.64 -0.70 36.17
C GLY A 592 -39.68 -1.44 35.34
N ALA A 593 -39.24 -2.29 34.40
CA ALA A 593 -40.09 -3.33 33.80
C ALA A 593 -39.28 -4.59 33.45
N ILE A 594 -39.39 -5.63 34.29
CA ILE A 594 -38.86 -6.96 33.98
C ILE A 594 -39.92 -7.74 33.21
N GLY A 595 -39.56 -8.21 32.02
CA GLY A 595 -40.13 -9.42 31.43
C GLY A 595 -41.14 -9.25 30.30
N GLN A 596 -40.68 -9.53 29.08
CA GLN A 596 -41.28 -10.59 28.26
C GLN A 596 -40.16 -11.25 27.43
N TRP A 597 -39.63 -12.36 27.93
CA TRP A 597 -38.75 -13.23 27.14
C TRP A 597 -39.61 -14.17 26.30
N GLY A 598 -39.33 -14.21 25.01
CA GLY A 598 -40.06 -15.00 24.02
C GLY A 598 -39.91 -16.50 24.24
N VAL A 599 -40.76 -17.26 23.53
CA VAL A 599 -40.68 -18.74 23.52
C VAL A 599 -39.32 -19.20 22.99
N ILE A 600 -38.74 -18.46 22.04
CA ILE A 600 -37.42 -18.71 21.45
C ILE A 600 -36.30 -18.50 22.49
N ASP A 601 -36.31 -17.41 23.27
CA ASP A 601 -35.29 -17.14 24.29
C ASP A 601 -35.28 -18.20 25.39
N LYS A 602 -36.48 -18.67 25.79
CA LYS A 602 -36.66 -19.75 26.76
C LYS A 602 -36.16 -21.09 26.21
N ALA A 603 -36.40 -21.38 24.93
CA ALA A 603 -35.87 -22.58 24.28
C ALA A 603 -34.34 -22.55 24.16
N LEU A 604 -33.75 -21.40 23.82
CA LEU A 604 -32.30 -21.20 23.74
C LEU A 604 -31.62 -21.39 25.10
N LEU A 605 -32.14 -20.78 26.18
CA LEU A 605 -31.60 -21.02 27.53
C LEU A 605 -31.79 -22.47 27.98
N GLY A 606 -32.92 -23.10 27.66
CA GLY A 606 -33.14 -24.53 27.94
C GLY A 606 -32.07 -25.41 27.28
N GLY A 607 -31.77 -25.17 26.00
CA GLY A 607 -30.70 -25.86 25.27
C GLY A 607 -29.31 -25.61 25.86
N MET A 608 -28.98 -24.35 26.20
CA MET A 608 -27.70 -24.00 26.81
C MET A 608 -27.51 -24.65 28.19
N LEU A 609 -28.54 -24.64 29.04
CA LEU A 609 -28.49 -25.28 30.36
C LEU A 609 -28.39 -26.81 30.26
N PHE A 610 -29.08 -27.44 29.31
CA PHE A 610 -28.98 -28.88 29.07
C PHE A 610 -27.58 -29.28 28.54
N SER A 611 -27.00 -28.47 27.66
CA SER A 611 -25.62 -28.66 27.18
C SER A 611 -24.59 -28.49 28.31
N LEU A 612 -24.74 -27.48 29.15
CA LEU A 612 -23.88 -27.28 30.32
C LEU A 612 -23.97 -28.47 31.29
N PHE A 613 -25.18 -28.96 31.56
CA PHE A 613 -25.41 -30.10 32.46
C PHE A 613 -24.81 -31.41 31.92
N THR A 614 -24.93 -31.69 30.62
CA THR A 614 -24.30 -32.87 29.99
C THR A 614 -22.78 -32.81 30.02
N VAL A 615 -22.17 -31.64 29.82
CA VAL A 615 -20.72 -31.44 30.00
C VAL A 615 -20.30 -31.68 31.46
N VAL A 616 -21.06 -31.16 32.44
CA VAL A 616 -20.76 -31.38 33.87
C VAL A 616 -20.88 -32.85 34.26
N VAL A 617 -21.90 -33.58 33.80
CA VAL A 617 -22.06 -35.02 34.06
C VAL A 617 -20.89 -35.82 33.46
N LEU A 618 -20.48 -35.52 32.22
CA LEU A 618 -19.35 -36.19 31.57
C LEU A 618 -18.00 -35.93 32.28
N LEU A 619 -17.81 -34.74 32.85
CA LEU A 619 -16.60 -34.39 33.61
C LEU A 619 -16.56 -35.00 35.02
N ILE A 620 -17.71 -35.29 35.63
CA ILE A 620 -17.80 -35.90 36.97
C ILE A 620 -17.66 -37.43 36.93
N TYR A 621 -17.91 -38.08 35.77
CA TYR A 621 -17.95 -39.54 35.66
C TYR A 621 -16.68 -40.25 35.09
N PRO A 622 -15.47 -40.03 35.65
CA PRO A 622 -14.37 -40.98 35.45
C PRO A 622 -13.75 -41.47 36.77
N SER A 623 -14.42 -42.41 37.48
CA SER A 623 -13.79 -43.20 38.57
C SER A 623 -14.58 -44.48 38.90
N PHE A 624 -14.28 -45.58 38.19
CA PHE A 624 -14.22 -46.97 38.69
C PHE A 624 -14.08 -47.95 37.51
N SER A 625 -12.85 -48.41 37.21
CA SER A 625 -12.53 -49.71 36.57
C SER A 625 -11.05 -49.86 36.22
N THR A 626 -10.20 -50.14 37.20
CA THR A 626 -8.89 -50.80 37.00
C THR A 626 -8.63 -51.78 38.14
N LEU A 627 -8.67 -53.08 37.83
CA LEU A 627 -8.17 -54.14 38.71
C LEU A 627 -6.65 -54.29 38.52
N PRO A 628 -5.90 -54.74 39.55
CA PRO A 628 -4.45 -54.86 39.48
C PRO A 628 -3.98 -56.17 38.84
N SER A 629 -2.81 -56.15 38.18
CA SER A 629 -2.03 -57.36 37.89
C SER A 629 -0.53 -57.08 37.84
N ASN A 630 0.19 -57.68 38.80
CA ASN A 630 1.66 -57.79 38.93
C ASN A 630 2.45 -56.49 39.05
#